data_AF-A0A1Q3NAT4-F1
#
_entry.id   AF-A0A1Q3NAT4-F1
#
_cell.length_a   1.000
_cell.length_b   1.000
_cell.length_c   1.000
_cell.angle_alpha   90.00
_cell.angle_beta   90.00
_cell.angle_gamma   90.00
#
_symmetry.space_group_name_H-M   'P 1'
#
loop_
_entity.id
_entity.type
_entity.pdbx_description
1 polymer ?
#
loop_
_entity_poly.entity_id
_entity_poly.type
_entity_poly.pdbx_seq_one_letter_code
_entity_poly.pdbx_strand_id
1 'polypeptide(L)'
;MIYIIGLILSFIYCGQLLSSEIQSRNTFHMKNGDKPNAFVTIFPAIPFFQIIFLIICWLLNYFFHPIAIKVLCILFIFQFIFWIINFKRNQKKE
;
A
#
# COMPACT_ATOMS: atom_id res chain seq x y z
N MET A 1 14.71 15.68 -1.36
CA MET A 1 14.90 14.28 -0.90
C MET A 1 13.60 13.62 -0.42
N ILE A 2 12.83 14.26 0.47
CA ILE A 2 11.57 13.69 0.99
C ILE A 2 10.58 13.25 -0.10
N TYR A 3 10.43 14.02 -1.18
CA TYR A 3 9.53 13.69 -2.28
C TYR A 3 9.94 12.42 -3.06
N ILE A 4 11.25 12.19 -3.27
CA ILE A 4 11.75 10.98 -3.93
C ILE A 4 11.46 9.75 -3.05
N ILE A 5 11.72 9.87 -1.75
CA ILE A 5 11.42 8.82 -0.78
C ILE A 5 9.90 8.55 -0.77
N GLY A 6 9.08 9.59 -0.70
CA GLY A 6 7.62 9.48 -0.75
C GLY A 6 7.11 8.78 -2.02
N LEU A 7 7.69 9.08 -3.18
CA LEU A 7 7.35 8.40 -4.43
C LEU A 7 7.70 6.91 -4.37
N ILE A 8 8.89 6.54 -3.92
CA ILE A 8 9.28 5.13 -3.77
C ILE A 8 8.32 4.40 -2.82
N LEU A 9 8.01 5.00 -1.67
CA LEU A 9 7.06 4.45 -0.70
C LEU A 9 5.65 4.29 -1.29
N SER A 10 5.21 5.23 -2.13
CA SER A 10 3.90 5.15 -2.81
C SER A 10 3.80 3.96 -3.76
N PHE A 11 4.89 3.61 -4.48
CA PHE A 11 4.92 2.43 -5.34
C PHE A 11 4.89 1.14 -4.53
N ILE A 12 5.63 1.09 -3.42
CA ILE A 12 5.58 -0.06 -2.50
C ILE A 12 4.17 -0.24 -1.96
N TYR A 13 3.51 0.85 -1.54
CA TYR A 13 2.14 0.83 -1.06
C TYR A 13 1.15 0.35 -2.13
N CYS A 14 1.31 0.78 -3.39
CA CYS A 14 0.53 0.24 -4.51
C CYS A 14 0.70 -1.28 -4.65
N GLY A 15 1.93 -1.79 -4.53
CA GLY A 15 2.21 -3.23 -4.57
C GLY A 15 1.54 -4.01 -3.42
N GLN A 16 1.48 -3.41 -2.23
CA GLN A 16 0.78 -3.98 -1.07
C GLN A 16 -0.73 -4.08 -1.31
N LEU A 17 -1.34 -3.00 -1.82
CA LEU A 17 -2.76 -2.99 -2.16
C LEU A 17 -3.09 -4.02 -3.24
N LEU A 18 -2.28 -4.09 -4.29
CA LEU A 18 -2.43 -5.08 -5.36
C LEU A 18 -2.39 -6.50 -4.80
N SER A 19 -1.41 -6.80 -3.94
CA SER A 19 -1.28 -8.12 -3.31
C SER A 19 -2.49 -8.47 -2.46
N SER A 20 -2.98 -7.51 -1.66
CA SER A 20 -4.20 -7.68 -0.85
C SER A 20 -5.44 -7.88 -1.70
N GLU A 21 -5.58 -7.18 -2.82
CA GLU A 21 -6.73 -7.31 -3.71
C GLU A 21 -6.73 -8.66 -4.43
N ILE A 22 -5.56 -9.11 -4.91
CA ILE A 22 -5.39 -10.45 -5.49
C ILE A 22 -5.80 -11.52 -4.49
N GLN A 23 -5.32 -11.41 -3.24
CA GLN A 23 -5.70 -12.34 -2.19
C GLN A 23 -7.22 -12.31 -1.96
N SER A 24 -7.82 -11.12 -1.79
CA SER A 24 -9.26 -10.99 -1.56
C SER A 24 -10.09 -11.58 -2.70
N ARG A 25 -9.71 -11.33 -3.96
CA ARG A 25 -10.44 -11.87 -5.11
C ARG A 25 -10.27 -13.38 -5.23
N ASN A 26 -9.07 -13.91 -5.02
CA ASN A 26 -8.83 -15.35 -5.03
C ASN A 26 -9.62 -16.05 -3.91
N THR A 27 -9.66 -15.48 -2.70
CA THR A 27 -10.47 -16.03 -1.60
C THR A 27 -11.96 -16.07 -1.96
N PHE A 28 -12.46 -15.06 -2.68
CA PHE A 28 -13.85 -15.00 -3.13
C PHE A 28 -14.15 -16.03 -4.23
N HIS A 29 -13.26 -16.18 -5.22
CA HIS A 29 -13.42 -17.19 -6.28
C HIS A 29 -13.40 -18.61 -5.71
N MET A 30 -12.47 -18.92 -4.79
CA MET A 30 -12.41 -20.23 -4.14
C MET A 30 -13.68 -20.55 -3.33
N LYS A 31 -14.26 -19.56 -2.65
CA LYS A 31 -15.55 -19.73 -1.95
C LYS A 31 -16.73 -20.02 -2.88
N ASN A 32 -16.68 -19.53 -4.11
CA ASN A 32 -17.74 -19.72 -5.11
C ASN A 32 -17.48 -20.92 -6.04
N GLY A 33 -16.40 -21.68 -5.82
CA GLY A 33 -16.02 -22.82 -6.67
C GLY A 33 -15.43 -22.44 -8.03
N ASP A 34 -15.14 -21.15 -8.25
CA ASP A 34 -14.53 -20.63 -9.46
C ASP A 34 -13.00 -20.77 -9.43
N LYS A 35 -12.39 -20.94 -10.62
CA LYS A 35 -10.93 -20.90 -10.75
C LYS A 35 -10.41 -19.48 -10.48
N PRO A 36 -9.27 -19.32 -9.77
CA PRO A 36 -8.72 -18.01 -9.44
C PRO A 36 -8.36 -17.25 -10.72
N ASN A 37 -8.94 -16.06 -10.92
CA ASN A 37 -8.64 -15.21 -12.06
C ASN A 37 -8.57 -13.72 -11.65
N ALA A 38 -7.54 -13.37 -10.89
CA ALA A 38 -7.38 -12.05 -10.27
C ALA A 38 -6.59 -11.03 -11.11
N PHE A 39 -6.34 -11.29 -12.40
CA PHE A 39 -5.49 -10.42 -13.24
C PHE A 39 -6.16 -9.11 -13.71
N VAL A 40 -7.46 -8.90 -13.46
CA VAL A 40 -8.24 -7.88 -14.19
C VAL A 40 -8.27 -6.49 -13.52
N THR A 41 -7.88 -6.30 -12.25
CA THR A 41 -8.04 -4.98 -11.59
C THR A 41 -6.80 -4.10 -11.47
N ILE A 42 -5.73 -4.39 -12.20
CA ILE A 42 -4.43 -3.72 -12.01
C ILE A 42 -4.42 -2.25 -12.50
N PHE A 43 -5.55 -1.65 -12.93
CA PHE A 43 -5.56 -0.35 -13.61
C PHE A 43 -6.59 0.67 -13.08
N PRO A 44 -6.21 1.94 -12.77
CA PRO A 44 -4.90 2.45 -12.40
C PRO A 44 -4.95 3.13 -11.02
N ALA A 45 -4.48 2.44 -9.98
CA ALA A 45 -4.16 3.07 -8.69
C ALA A 45 -2.93 4.01 -8.78
N ILE A 46 -2.20 3.90 -9.91
CA ILE A 46 -0.81 4.34 -10.13
C ILE A 46 -0.63 5.85 -10.41
N PRO A 47 -1.66 6.70 -10.60
CA PRO A 47 -1.48 8.14 -10.40
C PRO A 47 -2.07 8.64 -9.08
N PHE A 48 -3.07 7.99 -8.50
CA PHE A 48 -3.80 8.54 -7.36
C PHE A 48 -3.00 8.49 -6.05
N PHE A 49 -2.39 7.34 -5.73
CA PHE A 49 -1.62 7.20 -4.48
C PHE A 49 -0.32 8.00 -4.51
N GLN A 50 0.28 8.16 -5.69
CA GLN A 50 1.47 8.97 -5.92
C GLN A 50 1.16 10.44 -5.59
N ILE A 51 0.02 10.97 -6.05
CA ILE A 51 -0.42 12.33 -5.72
C ILE A 51 -0.66 12.48 -4.21
N ILE A 52 -1.34 11.53 -3.56
CA ILE A 52 -1.56 11.56 -2.12
C ILE A 52 -0.24 11.60 -1.35
N PHE A 53 0.72 10.75 -1.70
CA PHE A 53 2.02 10.71 -1.04
C PHE A 53 2.80 12.01 -1.24
N LEU A 54 2.71 12.64 -2.41
CA LEU A 54 3.32 13.95 -2.66
C LEU A 54 2.69 15.05 -1.79
N ILE A 55 1.36 15.06 -1.64
CA ILE A 55 0.66 16.01 -0.76
C ILE A 55 1.09 15.81 0.70
N ILE A 56 1.17 14.56 1.17
CA ILE A 56 1.64 14.22 2.52
C ILE A 56 3.10 14.68 2.71
N CYS A 57 3.98 14.43 1.75
CA CYS A 57 5.36 14.88 1.79
C CYS A 57 5.46 16.40 1.83
N TRP A 58 4.64 17.11 1.06
CA TRP A 58 4.58 18.57 1.05
C TRP A 58 4.15 19.12 2.43
N LEU A 59 3.07 18.58 3.01
CA LEU A 59 2.61 18.96 4.34
C LEU A 59 3.67 18.70 5.42
N LEU A 60 4.27 17.50 5.43
CA LEU A 60 5.32 17.15 6.39
C LEU A 60 6.54 18.06 6.25
N ASN A 61 6.94 18.38 5.02
CA ASN A 61 8.07 19.26 4.77
C ASN A 61 7.78 20.71 5.18
N TYR A 62 6.53 21.17 5.04
CA TYR A 62 6.09 22.51 5.41
C TYR A 62 6.05 22.70 6.94
N PHE A 63 5.45 21.77 7.68
CA PHE A 63 5.28 21.90 9.14
C PHE A 63 6.49 21.40 9.95
N PHE A 64 7.23 20.40 9.45
CA PHE A 64 8.20 19.66 10.25
C PHE A 64 9.49 19.33 9.49
N HIS A 65 9.98 20.26 8.67
CA HIS A 65 11.15 20.07 7.78
C HIS A 65 12.31 19.22 8.36
N PRO A 66 12.83 19.46 9.59
CA PRO A 66 13.98 18.69 10.09
C PRO A 66 13.67 17.23 10.44
N ILE A 67 12.41 16.89 10.76
CA ILE A 67 11.99 15.54 11.18
C ILE A 67 11.07 14.85 10.16
N ALA A 68 10.65 15.56 9.10
CA ALA A 68 9.66 15.12 8.13
C ALA A 68 9.95 13.73 7.54
N ILE A 69 11.21 13.47 7.16
CA ILE A 69 11.63 12.17 6.62
C ILE A 69 11.50 11.06 7.67
N LYS A 70 11.93 11.31 8.92
CA LYS A 70 11.85 10.32 10.00
C LYS A 70 10.40 9.96 10.29
N VAL A 71 9.53 10.96 10.38
CA VAL A 71 8.09 10.76 10.61
C VAL A 71 7.47 9.94 9.48
N LEU A 72 7.76 10.27 8.21
CA LEU A 72 7.25 9.53 7.06
C LEU A 72 7.68 8.06 7.09
N CYS A 73 8.96 7.78 7.36
CA CYS A 73 9.47 6.41 7.44
C CYS A 73 8.84 5.63 8.60
N ILE A 74 8.70 6.23 9.78
CA ILE A 74 8.10 5.59 10.95
C ILE A 74 6.64 5.22 10.66
N LEU A 75 5.85 6.17 10.14
CA LEU A 75 4.46 5.92 9.77
C LEU A 75 4.34 4.81 8.73
N PHE A 76 5.22 4.81 7.72
CA PHE A 76 5.24 3.77 6.71
C PHE A 76 5.60 2.40 7.29
N ILE A 77 6.58 2.31 8.19
CA ILE A 77 6.95 1.05 8.86
C ILE A 77 5.78 0.50 9.69
N PHE A 78 5.12 1.34 10.48
CA PHE A 78 3.94 0.92 11.24
C PHE A 78 2.84 0.38 10.33
N GLN A 79 2.54 1.09 9.24
CA GLN A 79 1.59 0.60 8.26
C GLN A 79 2.05 -0.70 7.60
N PHE A 80 3.32 -0.82 7.24
CA PHE A 80 3.88 -2.02 6.62
C PHE A 80 3.72 -3.26 7.53
N ILE A 81 4.02 -3.10 8.83
CA ILE A 81 3.85 -4.16 9.84
C ILE A 81 2.36 -4.53 9.96
N PHE A 82 1.47 -3.54 10.05
CA PHE A 82 0.03 -3.76 10.15
C PHE A 82 -0.52 -4.49 8.92
N TRP A 83 -0.04 -4.13 7.73
CA TRP A 83 -0.36 -4.81 6.48
C TRP A 83 0.10 -6.27 6.51
N ILE A 84 1.36 -6.55 6.88
CA ILE A 84 1.87 -7.93 6.99
C ILE A 84 1.02 -8.79 7.92
N ILE A 85 0.70 -8.26 9.11
CA ILE A 85 -0.09 -9.00 10.11
C ILE A 85 -1.47 -9.36 9.54
N ASN A 86 -2.16 -8.39 8.93
CA ASN A 86 -3.47 -8.62 8.35
C ASN A 86 -3.42 -9.55 7.13
N PHE A 87 -2.42 -9.37 6.27
CA PHE A 87 -2.22 -10.21 5.09
C PHE A 87 -2.03 -11.67 5.49
N LYS A 88 -1.12 -11.95 6.44
CA LYS A 88 -0.90 -13.30 7.00
C LYS A 88 -2.12 -13.85 7.71
N ARG A 89 -2.85 -13.02 8.48
CA ARG A 89 -4.07 -13.44 9.17
C ARG A 89 -5.15 -13.88 8.18
N ASN A 90 -5.28 -13.18 7.06
CA ASN A 90 -6.23 -13.52 6.01
C ASN A 90 -5.84 -14.80 5.27
N GLN A 91 -4.54 -15.12 5.14
CA GLN A 91 -4.08 -16.39 4.56
C GLN A 91 -4.37 -17.60 5.47
N LYS A 92 -4.33 -17.43 6.79
CA LYS A 92 -4.57 -18.53 7.75
C LYS A 92 -6.06 -18.87 7.97
N LYS A 93 -6.97 -18.04 7.49
CA LYS A 93 -8.42 -18.24 7.61
C LYS A 93 -9.02 -19.00 6.42
N GLU A 94 -8.24 -19.19 5.36
CA GLU A 94 -8.50 -20.15 4.29
C GLU A 94 -7.96 -21.52 4.69
#